data_AF-A0A924KNP8-F1
#
_entry.id   AF-A0A924KNP8-F1
#
_cell.length_a   1.000
_cell.length_b   1.000
_cell.length_c   1.000
_cell.angle_alpha   90.00
_cell.angle_beta   90.00
_cell.angle_gamma   90.00
#
_symmetry.space_group_name_H-M   'P 1'
#
loop_
_entity.id
_entity.type
_entity.pdbx_description
1 polymer ?
#
loop_
_entity_poly.entity_id
_entity_poly.type
_entity_poly.pdbx_seq_one_letter_code
_entity_poly.pdbx_strand_id
1 'polypeptide(L)'
;MNVINGKWPGVVVSYNPDARTCRVSIEGITEGSTELPEAVFCNPLGDKPANTEIRILPGDLVWLEFEAGDPRFPIIVGYRTPRAGNSVDWRRWAHANIELTADGQMRLIAGMAVVMQAGNSVSITAGSSITLAAPAITLDGAVTVTKNLAVSGAGGGASSMSGNFSLTGTLAVSGGAFTHNGTDVGSTHTHGGVVAGGSNTAVPN
;
A
#
# COMPACT_ATOMS: atom_id res chain seq x y z
N MET A 1 5.46 -53.64 -8.35
CA MET A 1 4.76 -52.41 -8.78
C MET A 1 5.84 -51.50 -9.36
N ASN A 2 5.73 -51.06 -10.61
CA ASN A 2 6.73 -50.14 -11.17
C ASN A 2 6.63 -48.82 -10.41
N VAL A 3 7.69 -48.46 -9.68
CA VAL A 3 7.77 -47.22 -8.92
C VAL A 3 7.87 -46.08 -9.93
N ILE A 4 6.90 -45.17 -9.91
CA ILE A 4 6.92 -43.99 -10.76
C ILE A 4 7.84 -42.96 -10.10
N ASN A 5 9.01 -42.76 -10.68
CA ASN A 5 10.03 -41.84 -10.17
C ASN A 5 10.09 -40.57 -11.02
N GLY A 6 10.54 -39.47 -10.39
CA GLY A 6 10.74 -38.18 -11.06
C GLY A 6 9.53 -37.25 -10.95
N LYS A 7 9.64 -36.08 -11.61
CA LYS A 7 8.60 -35.05 -11.60
C LYS A 7 7.65 -35.23 -12.79
N TRP A 8 6.36 -35.21 -12.51
CA TRP A 8 5.31 -35.42 -13.49
C TRP A 8 4.53 -34.14 -13.73
N PRO A 9 4.24 -33.79 -15.00
CA PRO A 9 3.46 -32.60 -15.30
C PRO A 9 1.99 -32.84 -14.96
N GLY A 10 1.37 -31.86 -14.33
CA GLY A 10 -0.06 -31.87 -14.12
C GLY A 10 -0.70 -30.49 -14.13
N VAL A 11 -2.02 -30.51 -13.98
CA VAL A 11 -2.88 -29.34 -13.98
C VAL A 11 -3.81 -29.43 -12.78
N VAL A 12 -3.90 -28.36 -12.00
CA VAL A 12 -4.88 -28.24 -10.93
C VAL A 12 -6.27 -28.12 -11.54
N VAL A 13 -7.19 -29.00 -11.18
CA VAL A 13 -8.58 -28.99 -11.67
C VAL A 13 -9.51 -28.33 -10.67
N SER A 14 -9.30 -28.57 -9.38
CA SER A 14 -9.99 -27.87 -8.30
C SER A 14 -9.11 -27.77 -7.06
N TYR A 15 -9.42 -26.78 -6.22
CA TYR A 15 -8.75 -26.53 -4.94
C TYR A 15 -9.79 -26.55 -3.82
N ASN A 16 -9.54 -27.34 -2.77
CA ASN A 16 -10.31 -27.33 -1.54
C ASN A 16 -9.58 -26.47 -0.50
N PRO A 17 -10.07 -25.25 -0.19
CA PRO A 17 -9.39 -24.35 0.73
C PRO A 17 -9.40 -24.87 2.18
N ASP A 18 -10.41 -25.62 2.61
CA ASP A 18 -10.49 -26.09 4.00
C ASP A 18 -9.47 -27.20 4.28
N ALA A 19 -9.31 -28.12 3.33
CA ALA A 19 -8.39 -29.26 3.45
C ALA A 19 -6.96 -28.93 2.96
N ARG A 20 -6.77 -27.81 2.24
CA ARG A 20 -5.52 -27.46 1.55
C ARG A 20 -5.07 -28.58 0.59
N THR A 21 -6.00 -29.09 -0.22
CA THR A 21 -5.74 -30.14 -1.21
C THR A 21 -6.29 -29.77 -2.58
N CYS A 22 -5.74 -30.40 -3.63
CA CYS A 22 -6.17 -30.19 -5.01
C CYS A 22 -6.60 -31.49 -5.67
N ARG A 23 -7.60 -31.43 -6.55
CA ARG A 23 -7.79 -32.46 -7.58
C ARG A 23 -6.89 -32.13 -8.76
N VAL A 24 -6.09 -33.09 -9.21
CA VAL A 24 -5.09 -32.87 -10.25
C VAL A 24 -5.27 -33.82 -11.43
N SER A 25 -5.18 -33.28 -12.64
CA SER A 25 -5.01 -34.08 -13.86
C SER A 25 -3.51 -34.29 -14.08
N ILE A 26 -3.10 -35.52 -14.33
CA ILE A 26 -1.70 -35.90 -14.53
C ILE A 26 -1.58 -36.54 -15.91
N GLU A 27 -0.76 -35.92 -16.77
CA GLU A 27 -0.58 -36.34 -18.15
C GLU A 27 0.01 -37.76 -18.21
N GLY A 28 -0.66 -38.66 -18.93
CA GLY A 28 -0.32 -40.07 -19.09
C GLY A 28 -0.77 -40.99 -17.94
N ILE A 29 -1.46 -40.47 -16.92
CA ILE A 29 -1.94 -41.25 -15.76
C ILE A 29 -3.45 -41.15 -15.57
N THR A 30 -4.05 -39.96 -15.70
CA THR A 30 -5.46 -39.74 -15.33
C THR A 30 -6.42 -39.72 -16.51
N GLU A 31 -5.94 -39.98 -17.74
CA GLU A 31 -6.76 -39.99 -18.96
C GLU A 31 -7.86 -41.05 -18.87
N GLY A 32 -9.12 -40.63 -19.03
CA GLY A 32 -10.28 -41.50 -18.96
C GLY A 32 -10.74 -41.86 -17.54
N SER A 33 -10.09 -41.33 -16.49
CA SER A 33 -10.58 -41.48 -15.11
C SER A 33 -11.80 -40.59 -14.86
N THR A 34 -12.78 -41.10 -14.12
CA THR A 34 -13.92 -40.32 -13.63
C THR A 34 -13.62 -39.54 -12.36
N GLU A 35 -12.62 -40.00 -11.58
CA GLU A 35 -12.17 -39.33 -10.36
C GLU A 35 -10.67 -39.02 -10.44
N LEU A 36 -10.32 -37.77 -10.13
CA LEU A 36 -8.94 -37.31 -10.13
C LEU A 36 -8.33 -37.50 -8.73
N PRO A 37 -7.05 -37.86 -8.62
CA PRO A 37 -6.40 -38.06 -7.33
C PRO A 37 -6.34 -36.76 -6.51
N GLU A 38 -6.36 -36.91 -5.19
CA GLU A 38 -6.11 -35.80 -4.26
C GLU A 38 -4.62 -35.57 -4.12
N ALA A 39 -4.18 -34.35 -4.41
CA ALA A 39 -2.81 -33.93 -4.16
C ALA A 39 -2.71 -33.08 -2.91
N VAL A 40 -1.69 -33.37 -2.09
CA VAL A 40 -1.24 -32.51 -1.00
C VAL A 40 -0.11 -31.60 -1.46
N PHE A 41 0.24 -30.59 -0.67
CA PHE A 41 1.33 -29.68 -0.98
C PHE A 41 2.63 -30.08 -0.29
N CYS A 42 3.75 -29.97 -0.99
CA CYS A 42 5.07 -29.92 -0.38
C CYS A 42 5.35 -28.48 0.06
N ASN A 43 4.84 -28.08 1.23
CA ASN A 43 5.06 -26.73 1.75
C ASN A 43 6.55 -26.47 2.03
N PRO A 44 7.09 -25.30 1.62
CA PRO A 44 8.43 -24.89 2.01
C PRO A 44 8.59 -24.82 3.53
N LEU A 45 9.79 -25.09 4.05
CA LEU A 45 10.09 -24.82 5.45
C LEU A 45 9.89 -23.32 5.74
N GLY A 46 9.07 -23.02 6.76
CA GLY A 46 8.70 -21.66 7.14
C GLY A 46 7.26 -21.30 6.74
N ASP A 47 6.76 -21.84 5.63
CA ASP A 47 5.36 -21.71 5.23
C ASP A 47 4.51 -22.76 5.94
N LYS A 48 4.24 -22.49 7.23
CA LYS A 48 3.40 -23.37 8.06
C LYS A 48 1.96 -23.34 7.52
N PRO A 49 1.36 -24.47 7.12
CA PRO A 49 0.00 -24.51 6.58
C PRO A 49 -1.07 -23.93 7.50
N ALA A 50 -0.82 -23.95 8.81
CA ALA A 50 -1.71 -23.38 9.82
C ALA A 50 -1.80 -21.83 9.76
N ASN A 51 -0.76 -21.16 9.26
CA ASN A 51 -0.62 -19.70 9.35
C ASN A 51 -0.41 -19.02 7.99
N THR A 52 -0.04 -19.79 6.96
CA THR A 52 0.35 -19.26 5.65
C THR A 52 -0.36 -20.04 4.56
N GLU A 53 -0.68 -19.35 3.47
CA GLU A 53 -1.33 -19.93 2.31
C GLU A 53 -0.64 -19.40 1.04
N ILE A 54 -0.38 -20.32 0.11
CA ILE A 54 0.02 -19.98 -1.25
C ILE A 54 -1.26 -20.09 -2.09
N ARG A 55 -1.61 -19.01 -2.81
CA ARG A 55 -2.76 -19.04 -3.73
C ARG A 55 -2.53 -20.13 -4.77
N ILE A 56 -3.53 -20.99 -4.96
CA ILE A 56 -3.63 -22.03 -6.00
C ILE A 56 -4.99 -21.91 -6.66
N LEU A 57 -5.06 -21.99 -7.98
CA LEU A 57 -6.27 -21.85 -8.77
C LEU A 57 -6.42 -23.01 -9.78
N PRO A 58 -7.67 -23.35 -10.17
CA PRO A 58 -7.91 -24.20 -11.31
C PRO A 58 -7.17 -23.70 -12.56
N GLY A 59 -6.55 -24.62 -13.30
CA GLY A 59 -5.73 -24.33 -14.48
C GLY A 59 -4.23 -24.16 -14.20
N ASP A 60 -3.83 -24.05 -12.93
CA ASP A 60 -2.42 -23.91 -12.59
C ASP A 60 -1.60 -25.13 -13.02
N LEU A 61 -0.48 -24.86 -13.69
CA LEU A 61 0.47 -25.88 -14.12
C LEU A 61 1.41 -26.21 -12.95
N VAL A 62 1.51 -27.49 -12.60
CA VAL A 62 2.29 -27.96 -11.45
C VAL A 62 3.21 -29.12 -11.82
N TRP A 63 4.26 -29.28 -11.02
CA TRP A 63 5.05 -30.50 -10.95
C TRP A 63 4.58 -31.36 -9.79
N LEU A 64 4.42 -32.65 -10.05
CA LEU A 64 3.99 -33.65 -9.08
C LEU A 64 5.08 -34.69 -8.83
N GLU A 65 5.17 -35.12 -7.58
CA GLU A 65 5.81 -36.36 -7.16
C GLU A 65 4.78 -37.22 -6.44
N PHE A 66 5.17 -38.39 -5.95
CA PHE A 66 4.25 -39.39 -5.42
C PHE A 66 4.77 -39.99 -4.12
N GLU A 67 3.90 -40.17 -3.12
CA GLU A 67 4.26 -40.85 -1.87
C GLU A 67 4.74 -42.27 -2.16
N ALA A 68 6.03 -42.53 -1.89
CA ALA A 68 6.70 -43.79 -2.22
C ALA A 68 6.52 -44.25 -3.69
N GLY A 69 6.29 -43.31 -4.62
CA GLY A 69 6.07 -43.59 -6.03
C GLY A 69 4.67 -44.10 -6.41
N ASP A 70 3.68 -44.02 -5.51
CA ASP A 70 2.29 -44.41 -5.77
C ASP A 70 1.48 -43.26 -6.41
N PRO A 71 1.08 -43.36 -7.69
CA PRO A 71 0.38 -42.28 -8.39
C PRO A 71 -0.99 -41.90 -7.80
N ARG A 72 -1.54 -42.71 -6.90
CA ARG A 72 -2.79 -42.40 -6.19
C ARG A 72 -2.61 -41.34 -5.11
N PHE A 73 -1.38 -41.11 -4.65
CA PHE A 73 -1.04 -40.16 -3.60
C PHE A 73 -0.04 -39.10 -4.12
N PRO A 74 -0.48 -38.20 -5.02
CA PRO A 74 0.36 -37.15 -5.55
C PRO A 74 0.69 -36.06 -4.52
N ILE A 75 1.87 -35.48 -4.68
CA ILE A 75 2.36 -34.33 -3.94
C ILE A 75 2.71 -33.24 -4.96
N ILE A 76 2.08 -32.06 -4.84
CA ILE A 76 2.48 -30.88 -5.61
C ILE A 76 3.78 -30.34 -5.01
N VAL A 77 4.86 -30.37 -5.79
CA VAL A 77 6.21 -29.94 -5.35
C VAL A 77 6.59 -28.56 -5.88
N GLY A 78 5.73 -27.93 -6.68
CA GLY A 78 5.90 -26.56 -7.14
C GLY A 78 5.16 -26.26 -8.43
N TYR A 79 5.11 -24.98 -8.78
CA TYR A 79 4.59 -24.53 -10.05
C TYR A 79 5.50 -24.93 -11.21
N ARG A 80 4.89 -25.38 -12.31
CA ARG A 80 5.59 -25.65 -13.57
C ARG A 80 5.57 -24.38 -14.40
N THR A 81 6.75 -23.89 -14.76
CA THR A 81 6.90 -22.70 -15.62
C THR A 81 6.24 -22.91 -16.99
N PRO A 82 5.28 -22.05 -17.40
CA PRO A 82 4.76 -22.05 -18.76
C PRO A 82 5.86 -21.84 -19.80
N ARG A 83 5.70 -22.38 -21.01
CA ARG A 83 6.69 -22.21 -22.09
C ARG A 83 6.62 -20.85 -22.79
N ALA A 84 5.56 -20.07 -22.54
CA ALA A 84 5.34 -18.76 -23.12
C ALA A 84 4.50 -17.89 -22.15
N GLY A 85 4.54 -16.57 -22.32
CA GLY A 85 3.74 -15.63 -21.51
C GLY A 85 4.25 -15.43 -20.08
N ASN A 86 5.50 -15.82 -19.79
CA ASN A 86 6.09 -15.62 -18.47
C ASN A 86 6.28 -14.12 -18.17
N SER A 87 6.13 -13.76 -16.90
CA SER A 87 6.48 -12.43 -16.41
C SER A 87 7.98 -12.17 -16.58
N VAL A 88 8.32 -10.98 -17.09
CA VAL A 88 9.70 -10.48 -17.22
C VAL A 88 9.91 -9.37 -16.20
N ASP A 89 11.08 -9.30 -15.56
CA ASP A 89 11.52 -8.27 -14.59
C ASP A 89 10.68 -8.08 -13.31
N TRP A 90 9.56 -8.78 -13.16
CA TRP A 90 8.66 -8.65 -12.02
C TRP A 90 8.56 -9.95 -11.23
N ARG A 91 8.78 -9.86 -9.91
CA ARG A 91 8.31 -10.84 -8.92
C ARG A 91 6.98 -10.33 -8.34
N ARG A 92 5.96 -11.19 -8.28
CA ARG A 92 4.63 -10.85 -7.76
C ARG A 92 4.20 -11.81 -6.67
N TRP A 93 3.55 -11.28 -5.64
CA TRP A 93 2.80 -12.05 -4.65
C TRP A 93 1.33 -11.64 -4.77
N ALA A 94 0.44 -12.62 -4.91
CA ALA A 94 -0.96 -12.37 -5.15
C ALA A 94 -1.80 -13.30 -4.28
N HIS A 95 -2.60 -12.72 -3.39
CA HIS A 95 -3.53 -13.43 -2.53
C HIS A 95 -4.80 -12.58 -2.32
N ALA A 96 -5.87 -13.16 -1.77
CA ALA A 96 -7.10 -12.39 -1.53
C ALA A 96 -6.84 -11.30 -0.48
N ASN A 97 -6.06 -11.66 0.53
CA ASN A 97 -5.52 -10.78 1.56
C ASN A 97 -4.04 -11.14 1.77
N ILE A 98 -3.19 -10.14 2.02
CA ILE A 98 -1.78 -10.32 2.37
C ILE A 98 -1.53 -9.55 3.66
N GLU A 99 -0.98 -10.24 4.66
CA GLU A 99 -0.46 -9.63 5.89
C GLU A 99 1.06 -9.80 5.94
N LEU A 100 1.76 -8.74 6.31
CA LEU A 100 3.20 -8.76 6.54
C LEU A 100 3.44 -8.27 7.96
N THR A 101 4.04 -9.12 8.80
CA THR A 101 4.30 -8.83 10.21
C THR A 101 5.76 -9.14 10.53
N ALA A 102 6.40 -8.25 11.28
CA ALA A 102 7.79 -8.39 11.69
C ALA A 102 7.99 -7.84 13.11
N ASP A 103 8.68 -8.59 13.96
CA ASP A 103 8.95 -8.19 15.36
C ASP A 103 9.88 -6.97 15.47
N GLY A 104 10.77 -6.82 14.49
CA GLY A 104 11.75 -5.73 14.42
C GLY A 104 11.36 -4.66 13.42
N GLN A 105 11.74 -4.87 12.17
CA GLN A 105 11.57 -3.87 11.11
C GLN A 105 11.05 -4.48 9.82
N MET A 106 10.17 -3.75 9.14
CA MET A 106 9.80 -3.96 7.75
C MET A 106 10.43 -2.86 6.89
N ARG A 107 11.16 -3.23 5.83
CA ARG A 107 11.86 -2.27 4.95
C ARG A 107 11.41 -2.45 3.49
N LEU A 108 11.01 -1.35 2.86
CA LEU A 108 10.70 -1.27 1.44
C LEU A 108 11.66 -0.25 0.80
N ILE A 109 12.55 -0.72 -0.08
CA ILE A 109 13.60 0.10 -0.70
C ILE A 109 13.59 -0.17 -2.20
N ALA A 110 13.44 0.88 -3.00
CA ALA A 110 13.44 0.81 -4.45
C ALA A 110 14.28 1.97 -5.02
N GLY A 111 15.04 1.70 -6.09
CA GLY A 111 15.89 2.72 -6.75
C GLY A 111 15.11 3.74 -7.57
N MET A 112 13.83 3.47 -7.86
CA MET A 112 12.95 4.37 -8.62
C MET A 112 11.74 4.81 -7.79
N ALA A 113 10.85 3.87 -7.45
CA ALA A 113 9.59 4.21 -6.78
C ALA A 113 9.07 3.06 -5.92
N VAL A 114 8.38 3.44 -4.84
CA VAL A 114 7.45 2.57 -4.10
C VAL A 114 6.05 3.14 -4.30
N VAL A 115 5.14 2.35 -4.87
CA VAL A 115 3.77 2.79 -5.17
C VAL A 115 2.80 2.09 -4.25
N MET A 116 1.94 2.85 -3.58
CA MET A 116 0.85 2.35 -2.72
C MET A 116 -0.48 2.90 -3.23
N GLN A 117 -1.39 2.02 -3.63
CA GLN A 117 -2.71 2.39 -4.15
C GLN A 117 -3.76 1.43 -3.59
N ALA A 118 -4.90 2.00 -3.15
CA ALA A 118 -6.05 1.26 -2.68
C ALA A 118 -7.34 1.89 -3.22
N GLY A 119 -8.35 1.07 -3.50
CA GLY A 119 -9.64 1.56 -4.01
C GLY A 119 -10.48 2.32 -2.98
N ASN A 120 -10.19 2.14 -1.69
CA ASN A 120 -10.94 2.79 -0.59
C ASN A 120 -10.05 3.72 0.24
N SER A 121 -9.03 3.20 0.91
CA SER A 121 -8.18 3.99 1.82
C SER A 121 -6.79 3.39 1.99
N VAL A 122 -5.83 4.28 2.27
CA VAL A 122 -4.50 3.94 2.78
C VAL A 122 -4.39 4.59 4.17
N SER A 123 -4.20 3.78 5.21
CA SER A 123 -4.02 4.25 6.58
C SER A 123 -2.58 4.06 7.04
N ILE A 124 -2.03 5.06 7.72
CA ILE A 124 -0.68 5.01 8.29
C ILE A 124 -0.77 5.52 9.73
N THR A 125 -0.32 4.69 10.66
CA THR A 125 -0.27 5.02 12.09
C THR A 125 1.13 4.71 12.61
N ALA A 126 1.69 5.64 13.38
CA ALA A 126 2.97 5.45 14.06
C ALA A 126 2.84 5.89 15.52
N GLY A 127 3.51 5.18 16.43
CA GLY A 127 3.49 5.50 17.85
C GLY A 127 4.22 6.80 18.23
N SER A 128 5.05 7.35 17.32
CA SER A 128 5.83 8.57 17.58
C SER A 128 5.67 9.61 16.49
N SER A 129 6.06 9.30 15.24
CA SER A 129 6.00 10.26 14.14
C SER A 129 5.89 9.57 12.78
N ILE A 130 5.37 10.32 11.81
CA ILE A 130 5.45 10.03 10.38
C ILE A 130 6.26 11.15 9.75
N THR A 131 7.32 10.81 9.02
CA THR A 131 8.20 11.78 8.38
C THR A 131 8.10 11.66 6.86
N LEU A 132 7.84 12.78 6.19
CA LEU A 132 7.84 12.89 4.73
C LEU A 132 8.98 13.83 4.33
N ALA A 133 10.00 13.29 3.64
CA ALA A 133 11.17 14.05 3.22
C ALA A 133 11.36 13.92 1.70
N ALA A 134 11.02 14.98 0.98
CA ALA A 134 11.18 15.11 -0.46
C ALA A 134 11.29 16.59 -0.84
N PRO A 135 11.84 16.94 -2.02
CA PRO A 135 11.84 18.33 -2.50
C PRO A 135 10.43 18.93 -2.63
N ALA A 136 9.41 18.10 -2.85
CA ALA A 136 8.01 18.51 -2.89
C ALA A 136 7.09 17.42 -2.31
N ILE A 137 6.05 17.85 -1.59
CA ILE A 137 4.96 17.00 -1.09
C ILE A 137 3.67 17.63 -1.59
N THR A 138 2.87 16.85 -2.33
CA THR A 138 1.57 17.30 -2.87
C THR A 138 0.43 16.59 -2.16
N LEU A 139 -0.54 17.35 -1.66
CA LEU A 139 -1.79 16.85 -1.10
C LEU A 139 -2.93 17.31 -2.01
N ASP A 140 -3.27 16.49 -3.01
CA ASP A 140 -4.23 16.83 -4.07
C ASP A 140 -5.67 16.45 -3.68
N GLY A 141 -6.13 17.02 -2.56
CA GLY A 141 -7.43 16.75 -1.99
C GLY A 141 -7.67 17.58 -0.73
N ALA A 142 -8.85 17.42 -0.13
CA ALA A 142 -9.15 18.10 1.13
C ALA A 142 -8.22 17.60 2.25
N VAL A 143 -7.58 18.53 2.96
CA VAL A 143 -6.68 18.24 4.07
C VAL A 143 -7.31 18.68 5.37
N THR A 144 -7.44 17.75 6.32
CA THR A 144 -7.90 18.03 7.67
C THR A 144 -6.76 17.81 8.65
N VAL A 145 -6.39 18.85 9.40
CA VAL A 145 -5.46 18.76 10.53
C VAL A 145 -6.26 18.94 11.81
N THR A 146 -6.36 17.89 12.62
CA THR A 146 -7.22 17.86 13.81
C THR A 146 -6.56 18.44 15.06
N LYS A 147 -5.25 18.66 15.00
CA LYS A 147 -4.42 19.27 16.05
C LYS A 147 -3.74 20.51 15.47
N ASN A 148 -2.62 20.91 16.05
CA ASN A 148 -1.90 22.09 15.61
C ASN A 148 -1.20 21.84 14.27
N LEU A 149 -1.26 22.84 13.38
CA LEU A 149 -0.41 22.91 12.19
C LEU A 149 0.71 23.92 12.46
N ALA A 150 1.95 23.46 12.42
CA ALA A 150 3.13 24.32 12.43
C ALA A 150 3.74 24.33 11.03
N VAL A 151 3.85 25.51 10.42
CA VAL A 151 4.46 25.68 9.10
C VAL A 151 5.70 26.56 9.26
N SER A 152 6.86 26.01 8.93
CA SER A 152 8.13 26.74 8.90
C SER A 152 8.76 26.58 7.51
N GLY A 153 9.16 27.70 6.91
CA GLY A 153 9.94 27.70 5.68
C GLY A 153 11.43 27.68 5.99
N ALA A 154 12.22 26.90 5.25
CA ALA A 154 13.67 27.09 5.24
C ALA A 154 13.97 28.50 4.68
N GLY A 155 14.70 29.33 5.44
CA GLY A 155 15.12 30.66 4.98
C GLY A 155 14.01 31.71 4.84
N GLY A 156 12.85 31.54 5.48
CA GLY A 156 11.76 32.54 5.43
C GLY A 156 10.86 32.44 4.20
N GLY A 157 10.78 31.26 3.56
CA GLY A 157 9.81 31.01 2.50
C GLY A 157 8.37 31.29 2.94
N ALA A 158 7.60 31.95 2.09
CA ALA A 158 6.21 32.32 2.37
C ALA A 158 5.27 31.10 2.31
N SER A 159 4.34 31.02 3.25
CA SER A 159 3.15 30.18 3.12
C SER A 159 2.10 30.94 2.33
N SER A 160 1.71 30.42 1.16
CA SER A 160 0.68 31.03 0.32
C SER A 160 -0.62 30.23 0.40
N MET A 161 -1.74 30.93 0.50
CA MET A 161 -3.08 30.34 0.41
C MET A 161 -3.83 31.04 -0.73
N SER A 162 -4.24 30.26 -1.73
CA SER A 162 -5.08 30.76 -2.81
C SER A 162 -6.54 30.40 -2.53
N GLY A 163 -7.43 31.38 -2.62
CA GLY A 163 -8.85 31.23 -2.29
C GLY A 163 -9.20 31.83 -0.93
N ASN A 164 -10.38 31.49 -0.44
CA ASN A 164 -10.90 32.08 0.79
C ASN A 164 -10.15 31.53 2.01
N PHE A 165 -9.75 32.43 2.91
CA PHE A 165 -9.25 32.09 4.23
C PHE A 165 -10.30 32.49 5.27
N SER A 166 -10.73 31.53 6.09
CA SER A 166 -11.66 31.76 7.19
C SER A 166 -11.03 31.26 8.48
N LEU A 167 -11.06 32.09 9.51
CA LEU A 167 -10.55 31.77 10.83
C LEU A 167 -11.67 31.94 11.86
N THR A 168 -11.96 30.86 12.58
CA THR A 168 -12.81 30.94 13.78
C THR A 168 -11.88 31.03 14.98
N GLY A 169 -11.61 32.26 15.43
CA GLY A 169 -10.71 32.53 16.54
C GLY A 169 -9.85 33.77 16.29
N THR A 170 -8.81 33.93 17.11
CA THR A 170 -7.92 35.09 17.04
C THR A 170 -6.82 34.85 16.00
N LEU A 171 -6.64 35.81 15.10
CA LEU A 171 -5.42 35.94 14.31
C LEU A 171 -4.43 36.85 15.06
N ALA A 172 -3.27 36.33 15.42
CA ALA A 172 -2.16 37.14 15.93
C ALA A 172 -1.07 37.21 14.86
N VAL A 173 -0.73 38.43 14.42
CA VAL A 173 0.37 38.70 13.48
C VAL A 173 1.46 39.44 14.24
N SER A 174 2.64 38.86 14.35
CA SER A 174 3.80 39.47 15.00
C SER A 174 4.99 39.50 14.03
N GLY A 175 5.62 40.68 13.91
CA GLY A 175 6.65 40.94 12.90
C GLY A 175 6.08 41.14 11.49
N GLY A 176 6.80 41.90 10.65
CA GLY A 176 6.37 42.23 9.28
C GLY A 176 5.22 43.25 9.21
N ALA A 177 4.65 43.41 8.02
CA ALA A 177 3.47 44.24 7.74
C ALA A 177 2.25 43.35 7.48
N PHE A 178 1.07 43.78 7.92
CA PHE A 178 -0.19 43.15 7.56
C PHE A 178 -0.87 44.03 6.51
N THR A 179 -0.85 43.61 5.24
CA THR A 179 -1.34 44.44 4.14
C THR A 179 -2.63 43.89 3.53
N HIS A 180 -3.50 44.80 3.11
CA HIS A 180 -4.69 44.49 2.30
C HIS A 180 -4.68 45.40 1.07
N ASN A 181 -4.72 44.82 -0.14
CA ASN A 181 -4.59 45.53 -1.42
C ASN A 181 -3.37 46.47 -1.46
N GLY A 182 -2.23 46.01 -0.94
CA GLY A 182 -0.97 46.77 -0.92
C GLY A 182 -0.88 47.86 0.15
N THR A 183 -1.95 48.09 0.92
CA THR A 183 -1.94 49.07 2.03
C THR A 183 -1.71 48.35 3.35
N ASP A 184 -0.75 48.82 4.14
CA ASP A 184 -0.54 48.33 5.50
C ASP A 184 -1.72 48.73 6.39
N VAL A 185 -2.32 47.72 7.01
CA VAL A 185 -3.41 47.84 7.99
C VAL A 185 -2.94 47.43 9.39
N GLY A 186 -1.62 47.36 9.60
CA GLY A 186 -0.98 47.16 10.90
C GLY A 186 -0.91 48.43 11.76
N SER A 187 -0.02 48.44 12.77
CA SER A 187 0.08 49.53 13.75
C SER A 187 0.60 50.86 13.19
N THR A 188 1.20 50.84 12.01
CA THR A 188 1.78 52.00 11.33
C THR A 188 0.84 52.68 10.33
N HIS A 189 -0.40 52.20 10.17
CA HIS A 189 -1.34 52.85 9.26
C HIS A 189 -1.68 54.28 9.73
N THR A 190 -1.82 55.19 8.78
CA THR A 190 -2.13 56.60 9.07
C THR A 190 -3.22 57.12 8.13
N HIS A 191 -3.91 58.18 8.56
CA HIS A 191 -4.93 58.87 7.76
C HIS A 191 -4.44 60.30 7.45
N GLY A 192 -4.40 60.65 6.15
CA GLY A 192 -4.11 62.01 5.68
C GLY A 192 -5.38 62.82 5.41
N GLY A 193 -5.23 64.14 5.21
CA GLY A 193 -6.34 65.01 4.76
C GLY A 193 -7.33 65.42 5.85
N VAL A 194 -6.97 65.27 7.13
CA VAL A 194 -7.79 65.68 8.28
C VAL A 194 -7.25 66.98 8.90
N VAL A 195 -8.15 67.86 9.36
CA VAL A 195 -7.78 69.03 10.17
C VAL A 195 -7.45 68.55 11.57
N ALA A 196 -6.24 68.84 12.05
CA ALA A 196 -5.83 68.47 13.40
C ALA A 196 -6.67 69.22 14.46
N GLY A 197 -7.23 68.46 15.40
CA GLY A 197 -7.96 68.96 16.56
C GLY A 197 -7.46 68.32 17.87
N GLY A 198 -7.96 68.80 19.02
CA GLY A 198 -7.55 68.30 20.34
C GLY A 198 -8.28 67.05 20.83
N SER A 199 -9.14 66.44 20.01
CA SER A 199 -9.99 65.30 20.39
C SER A 199 -9.59 64.03 19.67
N ASN A 200 -9.78 62.87 20.33
CA ASN A 200 -9.66 61.56 19.69
C ASN A 200 -10.98 61.18 19.01
N THR A 201 -10.90 60.50 17.88
CA THR A 201 -12.07 59.92 17.23
C THR A 201 -12.62 58.75 18.04
N ALA A 202 -13.91 58.44 17.89
CA ALA A 202 -14.47 57.20 18.39
C ALA A 202 -13.80 55.98 17.72
N VAL A 203 -14.03 54.79 18.28
CA VAL A 203 -13.62 53.53 17.66
C VAL A 203 -14.17 53.48 16.22
N PRO A 204 -13.39 53.04 15.22
CA PRO A 204 -13.90 52.86 13.87
C PRO A 204 -15.19 52.02 13.87
N ASN A 205 -16.22 52.50 13.15
CA ASN A 205 -17.49 51.78 12.99
C ASN A 205 -17.33 50.55 12.09
#